data_AF-A0ABD3N2X2-F1
#
_entry.id   AF-A0ABD3N2X2-F1
#
_cell.length_a   1.000
_cell.length_b   1.000
_cell.length_c   1.000
_cell.angle_alpha   90.00
_cell.angle_beta   90.00
_cell.angle_gamma   90.00
#
_symmetry.space_group_name_H-M   'P 1'
#
loop_
_entity.id
_entity.type
_entity.pdbx_description
1 polymer ?
#
loop_
_entity_poly.entity_id
_entity_poly.type
_entity_poly.pdbx_seq_one_letter_code
_entity_poly.pdbx_strand_id
1 'polypeptide(L)'
;MSCPPCNNACAAGQHPQEQPPSRPIVTPTSFDVIGGRGQGVQRLPGNRKYRALVSVNKRIYASCHRNDKRKICKAIVAAIRNYGGRFLEYDERSRTYHDIGDERAWGKTSQALREGLAEIRQQLYSDMAEGRLQSVLDKICLGSSNDPVPVKWYFEYSVRKLQSLSKHDEDAAS
;
A
#
# COMPACT_ATOMS: atom_id res chain seq x y z
N MET A 1 12.11 -47.75 22.89
CA MET A 1 12.12 -46.31 22.54
C MET A 1 11.36 -46.18 21.23
N SER A 2 10.09 -45.78 21.30
CA SER A 2 9.15 -45.77 20.17
C SER A 2 8.62 -44.35 20.00
N CYS A 3 8.81 -43.76 18.83
CA CYS A 3 8.17 -42.51 18.44
C CYS A 3 6.76 -42.82 17.90
N PRO A 4 5.71 -42.06 18.27
CA PRO A 4 4.40 -42.20 17.66
C PRO A 4 4.35 -41.50 16.28
N PRO A 5 3.61 -42.04 15.30
CA PRO A 5 3.30 -41.32 14.06
C PRO A 5 2.14 -40.35 14.31
N CYS A 6 2.39 -39.04 14.21
CA CYS A 6 1.32 -38.06 14.13
C CYS A 6 0.82 -38.00 12.69
N ASN A 7 -0.32 -38.66 12.49
CA ASN A 7 -1.16 -38.55 11.31
C ASN A 7 -2.04 -37.30 11.49
N ASN A 8 -1.94 -36.31 10.60
CA ASN A 8 -3.06 -35.39 10.40
C ASN A 8 -3.09 -34.82 8.98
N ALA A 9 -3.97 -35.45 8.20
CA ALA A 9 -4.89 -34.90 7.21
C ALA A 9 -4.64 -33.51 6.60
N CYS A 10 -4.55 -33.53 5.27
CA CYS A 10 -5.19 -32.62 4.30
C CYS A 10 -5.74 -31.27 4.80
N ALA A 11 -5.14 -30.19 4.30
CA ALA A 11 -5.89 -29.01 3.88
C ALA A 11 -5.54 -28.71 2.42
N ALA A 12 -6.29 -29.34 1.53
CA ALA A 12 -6.28 -29.08 0.11
C ALA A 12 -6.84 -27.68 -0.19
N GLY A 13 -6.23 -27.01 -1.17
CA GLY A 13 -6.88 -26.05 -2.07
C GLY A 13 -7.54 -24.82 -1.44
N GLN A 14 -6.79 -23.73 -1.31
CA GLN A 14 -7.40 -22.41 -1.36
C GLN A 14 -7.86 -22.13 -2.79
N HIS A 15 -9.12 -22.42 -3.10
CA HIS A 15 -9.80 -21.87 -4.27
C HIS A 15 -9.82 -20.34 -4.16
N PRO A 16 -9.31 -19.59 -5.15
CA PRO A 16 -9.50 -18.15 -5.20
C PRO A 16 -11.00 -17.87 -5.37
N GLN A 17 -11.56 -17.04 -4.49
CA GLN A 17 -12.92 -16.52 -4.65
C GLN A 17 -12.98 -15.71 -5.95
N GLU A 18 -13.68 -16.22 -6.96
CA GLU A 18 -13.96 -15.51 -8.22
C GLU A 18 -14.89 -14.34 -7.93
N GLN A 19 -14.33 -13.13 -7.90
CA GLN A 19 -15.12 -11.92 -7.96
C GLN A 19 -15.74 -11.79 -9.37
N PRO A 20 -16.95 -11.22 -9.52
CA PRO A 20 -17.58 -11.06 -10.83
C PRO A 20 -16.62 -10.34 -11.79
N PRO A 21 -16.58 -10.73 -13.09
CA PRO A 21 -15.57 -10.23 -14.01
C PRO A 21 -15.72 -8.71 -14.16
N SER A 22 -14.74 -7.98 -13.62
CA SER A 22 -14.55 -6.57 -13.93
C SER A 22 -14.40 -6.44 -15.45
N ARG A 23 -14.98 -5.40 -16.06
CA ARG A 23 -14.87 -5.18 -17.50
C ARG A 23 -13.39 -5.20 -17.93
N PRO A 24 -13.03 -5.93 -19.00
CA PRO A 24 -11.64 -6.03 -19.45
C PRO A 24 -11.10 -4.65 -19.82
N ILE A 25 -9.90 -4.34 -19.34
CA ILE A 25 -9.23 -3.07 -19.56
C ILE A 25 -8.14 -3.31 -20.60
N VAL A 26 -8.29 -2.69 -21.77
CA VAL A 26 -7.36 -2.84 -22.90
C VAL A 26 -6.12 -1.98 -22.72
N THR A 27 -6.29 -0.75 -22.20
CA THR A 27 -5.19 0.21 -22.05
C THR A 27 -5.17 0.79 -20.63
N PRO A 28 -4.14 0.46 -19.83
CA PRO A 28 -3.91 1.10 -18.55
C PRO A 28 -3.64 2.60 -18.71
N THR A 29 -4.15 3.37 -17.75
CA THR A 29 -3.89 4.81 -17.62
C THR A 29 -2.58 5.07 -16.87
N SER A 30 -2.12 6.32 -16.88
CA SER A 30 -0.93 6.73 -16.14
C SER A 30 -1.11 6.71 -14.62
N PHE A 31 -2.33 6.53 -14.12
CA PHE A 31 -2.66 6.39 -12.70
C PHE A 31 -2.88 4.94 -12.26
N ASP A 32 -2.99 4.01 -13.22
CA ASP A 32 -3.21 2.60 -12.91
C ASP A 32 -1.94 1.95 -12.33
N VAL A 33 -2.13 1.19 -11.26
CA VAL A 33 -1.09 0.46 -10.55
C VAL A 33 -1.08 -0.99 -11.04
N ILE A 34 -0.10 -1.34 -11.87
CA ILE A 34 -0.01 -2.66 -12.50
C ILE A 34 0.75 -3.64 -11.58
N GLY A 35 0.19 -4.82 -11.38
CA GLY A 35 0.83 -5.98 -10.77
C GLY A 35 1.81 -6.65 -11.72
N GLY A 36 2.99 -7.02 -11.21
CA GLY A 36 4.00 -7.71 -12.00
C GLY A 36 5.35 -7.73 -11.29
N ARG A 37 6.26 -8.58 -11.80
CA ARG A 37 7.66 -8.66 -11.38
C ARG A 37 8.55 -8.09 -12.48
N GLY A 38 9.63 -7.40 -12.11
CA GLY A 38 10.60 -6.84 -13.05
C GLY A 38 10.58 -5.31 -13.19
N GLN A 39 11.64 -4.76 -13.79
CA GLN A 39 11.89 -3.32 -13.83
C GLN A 39 10.94 -2.55 -14.77
N GLY A 40 10.43 -3.19 -15.83
CA GLY A 40 9.51 -2.53 -16.78
C GLY A 40 8.23 -2.03 -16.10
N VAL A 41 7.58 -2.90 -15.34
CA VAL A 41 6.35 -2.58 -14.59
C VAL A 41 6.63 -1.58 -13.47
N GLN A 42 7.83 -1.57 -12.87
CA GLN A 42 8.19 -0.63 -11.81
C GLN A 42 8.35 0.82 -12.31
N ARG A 43 8.75 1.02 -13.57
CA ARG A 43 8.95 2.36 -14.15
C ARG A 43 7.65 3.02 -14.61
N LEU A 44 6.55 2.28 -14.68
CA LEU A 44 5.26 2.82 -15.06
C LEU A 44 4.87 3.99 -14.16
N PRO A 45 4.27 5.06 -14.70
CA PRO A 45 3.96 6.28 -13.95
C PRO A 45 3.08 5.99 -12.73
N GLY A 46 2.03 5.17 -12.87
CA GLY A 46 1.15 4.78 -11.77
C GLY A 46 1.89 4.01 -10.67
N ASN A 47 2.82 3.13 -11.05
CA ASN A 47 3.64 2.37 -10.10
C ASN A 47 4.68 3.25 -9.40
N ARG A 48 5.27 4.24 -10.09
CA ARG A 48 6.16 5.24 -9.46
C ARG A 48 5.39 6.07 -8.42
N LYS A 49 4.23 6.62 -8.79
CA LYS A 49 3.36 7.39 -7.89
C LYS A 49 2.91 6.57 -6.69
N TYR A 50 2.47 5.33 -6.92
CA TYR A 50 2.13 4.39 -5.86
C TYR A 50 3.29 4.13 -4.89
N ARG A 51 4.51 3.86 -5.40
CA ARG A 51 5.68 3.63 -4.54
C ARG A 51 6.08 4.86 -3.74
N ALA A 52 6.02 6.04 -4.36
CA ALA A 52 6.27 7.29 -3.67
C ALA A 52 5.24 7.53 -2.55
N LEU A 53 3.95 7.31 -2.85
CA LEU A 53 2.87 7.41 -1.86
C LEU A 53 3.02 6.41 -0.72
N VAL A 54 3.41 5.17 -1.00
CA VAL A 54 3.72 4.17 0.01
C VAL A 54 4.89 4.65 0.87
N SER A 55 5.99 5.11 0.25
CA SER A 55 7.20 5.56 0.95
C SER A 55 6.91 6.67 1.97
N VAL A 56 6.14 7.70 1.59
CA VAL A 56 5.79 8.79 2.51
C VAL A 56 4.88 8.34 3.66
N ASN A 57 4.08 7.29 3.46
CA ASN A 57 3.22 6.72 4.50
C ASN A 57 3.95 5.70 5.40
N LYS A 58 5.15 5.23 5.03
CA LYS A 58 5.88 4.23 5.81
C LYS A 58 6.24 4.72 7.21
N ARG A 59 6.57 6.00 7.38
CA ARG A 59 6.88 6.59 8.71
C ARG A 59 5.68 6.48 9.65
N ILE A 60 4.49 6.87 9.19
CA ILE A 60 3.23 6.75 9.95
C ILE A 60 2.88 5.28 10.21
N TYR A 61 3.08 4.42 9.21
CA TYR A 61 2.84 2.98 9.37
C TYR A 61 3.80 2.32 10.39
N ALA A 62 5.04 2.80 10.49
CA ALA A 62 6.05 2.32 11.42
C ALA A 62 5.75 2.69 12.87
N SER A 63 5.20 3.89 13.09
CA SER A 63 4.88 4.45 14.41
C SER A 63 3.48 4.10 14.92
N CYS A 64 2.51 3.82 14.04
CA CYS A 64 1.12 3.58 14.45
C CYS A 64 0.88 2.21 15.12
N HIS A 65 -0.22 2.13 15.89
CA HIS A 65 -0.69 0.89 16.50
C HIS A 65 -1.15 -0.14 15.46
N ARG A 66 -1.13 -1.43 15.82
CA ARG A 66 -1.51 -2.55 14.92
C ARG A 66 -2.90 -2.37 14.30
N ASN A 67 -3.84 -1.78 15.03
CA ASN A 67 -5.21 -1.56 14.57
C ASN A 67 -5.30 -0.52 13.44
N ASP A 68 -4.39 0.45 13.40
CA ASP A 68 -4.41 1.52 12.40
C ASP A 68 -3.70 1.14 11.10
N LYS A 69 -2.82 0.13 11.14
CA LYS A 69 -2.14 -0.40 9.94
C LYS A 69 -3.12 -0.76 8.83
N ARG A 70 -4.25 -1.39 9.19
CA ARG A 70 -5.30 -1.72 8.22
C ARG A 70 -5.99 -0.47 7.66
N LYS A 71 -6.20 0.57 8.49
CA LYS A 71 -6.79 1.85 8.07
C LYS A 71 -5.87 2.56 7.07
N ILE A 72 -4.56 2.57 7.31
CA ILE A 72 -3.56 3.16 6.41
C ILE A 72 -3.59 2.46 5.04
N CYS A 73 -3.59 1.13 5.01
CA CYS A 73 -3.69 0.38 3.74
C CYS A 73 -4.96 0.75 2.95
N LYS A 74 -6.11 0.81 3.63
CA LYS A 74 -7.38 1.20 3.02
C LYS A 74 -7.35 2.63 2.48
N ALA A 75 -6.77 3.55 3.25
CA ALA A 75 -6.65 4.96 2.89
C ALA A 75 -5.80 5.18 1.63
N ILE A 76 -4.66 4.49 1.50
CA ILE A 76 -3.79 4.59 0.32
C ILE A 76 -4.50 4.08 -0.93
N VAL A 77 -5.16 2.91 -0.85
CA VAL A 77 -5.91 2.34 -1.98
C VAL A 77 -7.07 3.26 -2.38
N ALA A 78 -7.82 3.76 -1.40
CA ALA A 78 -8.90 4.71 -1.65
C ALA A 78 -8.39 6.01 -2.29
N ALA A 79 -7.24 6.54 -1.86
CA ALA A 79 -6.65 7.75 -2.43
C ALA A 79 -6.28 7.57 -3.91
N ILE A 80 -5.72 6.42 -4.28
CA ILE A 80 -5.38 6.10 -5.68
C ILE A 80 -6.65 5.96 -6.52
N ARG A 81 -7.66 5.23 -6.02
CA ARG A 81 -8.96 5.11 -6.70
C ARG A 81 -9.66 6.46 -6.86
N ASN A 82 -9.59 7.32 -5.84
CA ASN A 82 -10.13 8.68 -5.90
C ASN A 82 -9.44 9.54 -6.96
N TYR A 83 -8.18 9.25 -7.27
CA TYR A 83 -7.42 9.90 -8.34
C TYR A 83 -7.62 9.26 -9.73
N GLY A 84 -8.56 8.31 -9.85
CA GLY A 84 -8.85 7.59 -11.09
C GLY A 84 -7.93 6.39 -11.37
N GLY A 85 -7.02 6.04 -10.45
CA GLY A 85 -6.14 4.89 -10.58
C GLY A 85 -6.81 3.59 -10.13
N ARG A 86 -6.59 2.51 -10.88
CA ARG A 86 -7.04 1.15 -10.53
C ARG A 86 -5.85 0.28 -10.17
N PHE A 87 -6.10 -0.85 -9.52
CA PHE A 87 -5.08 -1.85 -9.25
C PHE A 87 -5.25 -2.99 -10.24
N LEU A 88 -4.37 -3.08 -11.22
CA LEU A 88 -4.54 -3.96 -12.36
C LEU A 88 -3.64 -5.18 -12.29
N GLU A 89 -4.12 -6.30 -12.79
CA GLU A 89 -3.34 -7.50 -13.07
C GLU A 89 -3.52 -7.88 -14.54
N TYR A 90 -2.43 -8.27 -15.18
CA TYR A 90 -2.46 -8.69 -16.57
C TYR A 90 -2.88 -10.16 -16.65
N ASP A 91 -3.93 -10.44 -17.41
CA ASP A 91 -4.34 -11.81 -17.73
C ASP A 91 -3.79 -12.21 -19.11
N GLU A 92 -2.89 -13.19 -19.12
CA GLU A 92 -2.26 -13.71 -20.33
C GLU A 92 -3.26 -14.38 -21.28
N ARG A 93 -4.35 -14.96 -20.76
CA ARG A 93 -5.34 -15.69 -21.55
C ARG A 93 -6.19 -14.74 -22.37
N SER A 94 -6.75 -13.72 -21.72
CA SER A 94 -7.55 -12.69 -22.38
C SER A 94 -6.71 -11.58 -23.03
N ARG A 95 -5.41 -11.51 -22.73
CA ARG A 95 -4.51 -10.40 -23.10
C ARG A 95 -5.05 -9.04 -22.67
N THR A 96 -5.75 -8.99 -21.54
CA THR A 96 -6.36 -7.77 -21.00
C THR A 96 -6.00 -7.60 -19.53
N TYR A 97 -6.16 -6.38 -19.02
CA TYR A 97 -5.99 -6.07 -17.61
C TYR A 97 -7.33 -6.14 -16.88
N HIS A 98 -7.29 -6.61 -15.64
CA HIS A 98 -8.46 -6.66 -14.75
C HIS A 98 -8.17 -5.99 -13.43
N ASP A 99 -9.18 -5.37 -12.83
CA ASP A 99 -9.04 -4.79 -11.49
C ASP A 99 -9.01 -5.92 -10.46
N ILE A 100 -7.95 -5.97 -9.64
CA ILE A 100 -7.77 -7.02 -8.62
C ILE A 100 -8.69 -6.85 -7.42
N GLY A 101 -9.46 -5.75 -7.36
CA GLY A 101 -10.35 -5.45 -6.25
C GLY A 101 -9.63 -4.91 -5.02
N ASP A 102 -10.40 -4.48 -4.03
CA ASP A 102 -9.87 -3.78 -2.86
C ASP A 102 -9.07 -4.69 -1.93
N GLU A 103 -9.51 -5.92 -1.70
CA GLU A 103 -8.83 -6.81 -0.75
C GLU A 103 -7.40 -7.15 -1.20
N ARG A 104 -7.23 -7.48 -2.48
CA ARG A 104 -5.91 -7.75 -3.07
C ARG A 104 -5.07 -6.48 -3.12
N ALA A 105 -5.67 -5.32 -3.42
CA ALA A 105 -4.99 -4.02 -3.38
C ALA A 105 -4.50 -3.67 -1.96
N TRP A 106 -5.31 -3.91 -0.92
CA TRP A 106 -4.91 -3.73 0.48
C TRP A 106 -3.77 -4.67 0.86
N GLY A 107 -3.83 -5.94 0.42
CA GLY A 107 -2.75 -6.91 0.61
C GLY A 107 -1.43 -6.45 -0.01
N LYS A 108 -1.47 -6.01 -1.27
CA LYS A 108 -0.33 -5.45 -2.01
C LYS A 108 0.25 -4.22 -1.30
N THR A 109 -0.62 -3.32 -0.83
CA THR A 109 -0.23 -2.11 -0.08
C THR A 109 0.40 -2.45 1.26
N SER A 110 -0.19 -3.39 1.99
CA SER A 110 0.34 -3.84 3.28
C SER A 110 1.72 -4.48 3.14
N GLN A 111 1.92 -5.27 2.09
CA GLN A 111 3.23 -5.84 1.77
C GLN A 111 4.26 -4.75 1.45
N ALA A 112 3.93 -3.81 0.56
CA ALA A 112 4.83 -2.71 0.19
C ALA A 112 5.20 -1.79 1.36
N LEU A 113 4.28 -1.59 2.32
CA LEU A 113 4.53 -0.85 3.55
C LEU A 113 5.44 -1.59 4.54
N ARG A 114 5.43 -2.93 4.54
CA ARG A 114 6.30 -3.75 5.41
C ARG A 114 7.74 -3.83 4.91
N GLU A 115 7.95 -3.76 3.60
CA GLU A 115 9.28 -3.77 3.00
C GLU A 115 10.09 -2.54 3.46
N GLY A 116 11.30 -2.74 3.98
CA GLY A 116 12.16 -1.65 4.49
C GLY A 116 11.68 -1.02 5.80
N LEU A 117 10.75 -1.65 6.54
CA LEU A 117 10.24 -1.10 7.78
C LEU A 117 11.29 -1.02 8.90
N ALA A 118 12.30 -1.91 8.87
CA ALA A 118 13.37 -1.95 9.87
C ALA A 118 14.24 -0.69 9.82
N GLU A 119 14.68 -0.29 8.62
CA GLU A 119 15.47 0.92 8.38
C GLU A 119 14.71 2.17 8.83
N ILE A 120 13.42 2.25 8.53
CA ILE A 120 12.58 3.39 8.90
C ILE A 120 12.40 3.48 10.41
N ARG A 121 12.29 2.33 11.10
CA ARG A 121 12.24 2.31 12.57
C ARG A 121 13.54 2.76 13.19
N GLN A 122 14.69 2.35 12.64
CA GLN A 122 15.99 2.82 13.10
C GLN A 122 16.09 4.34 12.94
N GLN A 123 15.74 4.87 11.77
CA GLN A 123 15.73 6.31 11.52
C GLN A 123 14.82 7.06 12.51
N LEU A 124 13.64 6.51 12.80
CA LEU A 124 12.71 7.09 13.78
C LEU A 124 13.31 7.19 15.18
N TYR A 125 14.03 6.15 15.64
CA TYR A 125 14.71 6.19 16.93
C TYR A 125 15.86 7.19 16.96
N SER A 126 16.64 7.28 15.88
CA SER A 126 17.70 8.29 15.75
C SER A 126 17.15 9.71 15.77
N ASP A 127 16.12 10.00 14.95
CA ASP A 127 15.45 11.31 14.91
C ASP A 127 14.88 11.69 16.29
N MET A 128 14.35 10.71 17.03
CA MET A 128 13.81 10.91 18.38
C MET A 128 14.92 11.23 19.39
N ALA A 129 16.05 10.52 19.35
CA ALA A 129 17.19 10.74 20.25
C ALA A 129 17.85 12.11 20.03
N GLU A 130 17.81 12.62 18.79
CA GLU A 130 18.39 13.91 18.41
C GLU A 130 17.42 15.08 18.53
N GLY A 131 16.18 14.84 18.95
CA GLY A 131 15.14 15.89 19.05
C GLY A 131 14.70 16.48 17.71
N ARG A 132 14.97 15.79 16.59
CA ARG A 132 14.64 16.25 15.22
C ARG A 132 13.23 15.87 14.75
N LEU A 133 12.37 15.46 15.68
CA LEU A 133 11.05 14.91 15.37
C LEU A 133 10.16 15.91 14.60
N GLN A 134 9.82 15.57 13.36
CA GLN A 134 9.12 16.47 12.46
C GLN A 134 7.60 16.38 12.60
N SER A 135 7.06 17.31 13.41
CA SER A 135 5.66 17.72 13.51
C SER A 135 4.67 16.73 14.15
N VAL A 136 3.54 17.30 14.60
CA VAL A 136 2.33 16.77 15.27
C VAL A 136 2.03 15.26 15.09
N LEU A 137 2.33 14.70 13.91
CA LEU A 137 2.12 13.30 13.57
C LEU A 137 2.91 12.30 14.42
N ASP A 138 4.17 12.59 14.73
CA ASP A 138 4.99 11.69 15.53
C ASP A 138 4.51 11.66 17.00
N LYS A 139 3.91 12.75 17.49
CA LYS A 139 3.28 12.83 18.82
C LYS A 139 1.95 12.06 18.90
N ILE A 140 1.15 12.08 17.83
CA ILE A 140 -0.13 11.34 17.75
C ILE A 140 0.11 9.83 17.73
N CYS A 141 1.13 9.35 17.01
CA CYS A 141 1.36 7.91 16.85
C CYS A 141 2.16 7.27 18.00
N LEU A 142 2.95 8.04 18.76
CA LEU A 142 3.84 7.51 19.82
C LEU A 142 3.32 7.65 21.26
N GLY A 143 2.04 7.97 21.46
CA GLY A 143 1.36 7.71 22.75
C GLY A 143 1.10 8.91 23.66
N SER A 144 0.19 9.81 23.29
CA SER A 144 -0.42 10.76 24.26
C SER A 144 -1.94 10.69 24.35
N SER A 145 -2.61 9.99 23.44
CA SER A 145 -4.07 9.81 23.49
C SER A 145 -4.42 8.42 22.96
N ASN A 146 -5.21 7.65 23.73
CA ASN A 146 -5.83 6.40 23.26
C ASN A 146 -6.91 6.65 22.20
N ASP A 147 -7.13 7.91 21.82
CA ASP A 147 -8.14 8.29 20.83
C ASP A 147 -7.76 7.72 19.45
N PRO A 148 -8.60 6.85 18.88
CA PRO A 148 -8.32 6.26 17.59
C PRO A 148 -8.33 7.35 16.53
N VAL A 149 -7.22 7.47 15.79
CA VAL A 149 -7.16 8.38 14.63
C VAL A 149 -8.27 7.99 13.63
N PRO A 150 -9.12 8.94 13.21
CA PRO A 150 -10.18 8.67 12.24
C PRO A 150 -9.61 8.18 10.91
N VAL A 151 -10.26 7.20 10.27
CA VAL A 151 -9.86 6.69 8.94
C VAL A 151 -9.74 7.81 7.91
N LYS A 152 -10.65 8.80 8.00
CA LYS A 152 -10.69 9.98 7.14
C LYS A 152 -9.37 10.77 7.15
N TRP A 153 -8.69 10.86 8.30
CA TRP A 153 -7.43 11.57 8.41
C TRP A 153 -6.34 10.92 7.54
N TYR A 154 -6.22 9.59 7.57
CA TYR A 154 -5.25 8.87 6.73
C TYR A 154 -5.55 9.00 5.24
N PHE A 155 -6.83 9.04 4.89
CA PHE A 155 -7.27 9.25 3.51
C PHE A 155 -6.90 10.66 3.02
N GLU A 156 -7.27 11.70 3.75
CA GLU A 156 -6.94 13.09 3.40
C GLU A 156 -5.42 13.32 3.33
N TYR A 157 -4.67 12.75 4.27
CA TYR A 157 -3.21 12.77 4.23
C TYR A 157 -2.67 12.15 2.93
N SER A 158 -3.18 10.97 2.57
CA SER A 158 -2.75 10.25 1.36
C SER A 158 -3.12 11.00 0.09
N VAL A 159 -4.33 11.57 0.01
CA VAL A 159 -4.78 12.39 -1.13
C VAL A 159 -3.90 13.62 -1.29
N ARG A 160 -3.64 14.37 -0.21
CA ARG A 160 -2.78 15.57 -0.25
C ARG A 160 -1.36 15.24 -0.74
N LYS A 161 -0.80 14.13 -0.26
CA LYS A 161 0.53 13.67 -0.72
C LYS A 161 0.52 13.23 -2.18
N LEU A 162 -0.51 12.51 -2.61
CA LEU A 162 -0.65 12.08 -4.01
C LEU A 162 -0.83 13.28 -4.97
N GLN A 163 -1.58 14.30 -4.55
CA GLN A 163 -1.71 15.57 -5.28
C GLN A 163 -0.36 16.27 -5.43
N SER A 164 0.40 16.39 -4.34
CA SER A 164 1.74 17.00 -4.35
C SER A 164 2.69 16.24 -5.28
N LEU A 165 2.68 14.91 -5.25
CA LEU A 165 3.51 14.08 -6.12
C LEU A 165 3.13 14.21 -7.59
N SER A 166 1.84 14.40 -7.88
CA SER A 166 1.35 14.50 -9.26
C SER A 166 1.64 15.86 -9.91
N LYS A 167 1.72 16.95 -9.13
CA LYS A 167 2.03 18.29 -9.66
C LYS A 167 3.47 18.42 -10.17
N HIS A 168 4.43 17.80 -9.47
CA HIS A 168 5.84 17.87 -9.86
C HIS A 168 6.18 17.17 -11.19
N ASP A 169 5.34 16.24 -11.66
CA ASP A 169 5.53 15.60 -12.97
C ASP A 169 5.08 16.52 -14.13
N GLU A 170 4.19 17.48 -13.89
CA GLU A 170 3.70 18.41 -14.92
C GLU A 170 4.67 19.58 -15.14
N ASP A 171 5.24 20.13 -14.05
CA ASP A 171 6.21 21.23 -14.11
C ASP A 171 7.57 20.80 -14.70
N ALA A 172 7.90 19.50 -14.66
CA ALA A 172 9.12 18.95 -15.25
C ALA A 172 8.98 18.59 -16.74
N ALA A 173 7.76 18.64 -17.28
CA ALA A 173 7.46 18.35 -18.68
C ALA A 173 7.16 19.62 -19.51
N SER A 174 7.20 20.81 -18.87
CA SER A 174 7.09 22.13 -19.51
C SER A 174 8.44 22.82 -19.61
#